data_AF-A0A067M5L5-F1
#
_entry.id   AF-A0A067M5L5-F1
#
_cell.length_a   1.000
_cell.length_b   1.000
_cell.length_c   1.000
_cell.angle_alpha   90.00
_cell.angle_beta   90.00
_cell.angle_gamma   90.00
#
_symmetry.space_group_name_H-M   'P 1'
#
loop_
_entity.id
_entity.type
_entity.pdbx_description
1 polymer ?
#
loop_
_entity_poly.entity_id
_entity_poly.type
_entity_poly.pdbx_seq_one_letter_code
_entity_poly.pdbx_strand_id
1 'polypeptide(L)' 'LHMSHVDHWVPIASIAKFKRTRKFQCLGRKWLVDSPRQNVKVGIDAEGHNNRKAPIDKTVVEQ' A
#
# COMPACT_ATOMS: atom_id res chain seq x y z
N LEU A 1 -12.52 -7.49 0.96
CA LEU A 1 -12.29 -6.43 -0.06
C LEU A 1 -12.23 -7.14 -1.40
N HIS A 2 -13.34 -7.20 -2.15
CA HIS A 2 -13.34 -7.82 -3.48
C HIS A 2 -12.98 -6.73 -4.49
N MET A 3 -11.77 -6.79 -5.03
CA MET A 3 -11.34 -5.89 -6.11
C MET A 3 -11.17 -6.72 -7.38
N SER A 4 -12.15 -6.58 -8.27
CA SER A 4 -12.21 -7.17 -9.59
C SER A 4 -11.36 -6.37 -10.58
N HIS A 5 -10.08 -6.16 -10.29
CA HIS A 5 -9.15 -5.51 -11.21
C HIS A 5 -7.91 -6.40 -11.38
N VAL A 6 -7.63 -6.75 -12.64
CA VAL A 6 -6.50 -7.58 -13.11
C VAL A 6 -5.15 -7.17 -12.52
N ASP A 7 -4.99 -5.90 -12.13
CA ASP A 7 -3.73 -5.33 -11.65
C ASP A 7 -3.59 -5.20 -10.12
N HIS A 8 -4.58 -5.68 -9.33
CA HIS A 8 -4.55 -5.71 -7.85
C HIS A 8 -4.22 -4.37 -7.14
N TRP A 9 -4.52 -3.25 -7.80
CA TRP A 9 -4.36 -1.92 -7.22
C TRP A 9 -5.45 -1.60 -6.20
N VAL A 10 -5.04 -1.01 -5.09
CA VAL A 10 -5.87 -0.56 -3.98
C VAL A 10 -5.72 0.96 -3.86
N PRO A 11 -6.80 1.75 -3.95
CA PRO A 11 -6.70 3.19 -3.77
C PRO A 11 -6.17 3.56 -2.37
N ILE A 12 -5.23 4.51 -2.31
CA ILE A 12 -4.68 5.02 -1.04
C ILE A 12 -5.79 5.67 -0.19
N ALA A 13 -6.80 6.27 -0.83
CA ALA A 13 -7.98 6.78 -0.13
C ALA A 13 -8.72 5.69 0.67
N SER A 14 -8.73 4.44 0.19
CA SER A 14 -9.29 3.30 0.92
C SER A 14 -8.39 2.90 2.10
N ILE A 15 -7.07 2.93 1.91
CA ILE A 15 -6.09 2.64 2.97
C ILE A 15 -6.17 3.69 4.09
N ALA A 16 -6.36 4.97 3.74
CA ALA A 16 -6.51 6.06 4.70
C ALA A 16 -7.72 5.90 5.64
N LYS A 17 -8.73 5.12 5.23
CA LYS A 17 -9.94 4.82 6.03
C LYS A 17 -9.74 3.68 7.02
N PHE A 18 -8.65 2.90 6.94
CA PHE A 18 -8.45 1.79 7.88
C PHE A 18 -8.19 2.30 9.30
N LYS A 19 -8.75 1.57 10.29
CA LYS A 19 -8.60 1.89 11.72
C LYS A 19 -7.14 2.06 12.13
N ARG A 20 -6.24 1.24 11.57
CA ARG A 20 -4.80 1.24 11.89
C ARG A 20 -4.05 2.45 11.32
N THR A 21 -4.55 3.07 10.27
CA THR A 21 -3.94 4.25 9.61
C THR A 21 -4.44 5.55 10.21
N ARG A 22 -5.57 5.55 10.92
CA ARG A 22 -6.12 6.76 11.58
C ARG A 22 -5.13 7.44 12.53
N LYS A 23 -4.32 6.68 13.27
CA LYS A 23 -3.29 7.23 14.17
C LYS A 23 -2.19 8.02 13.46
N PHE A 24 -2.08 7.87 12.13
CA PHE A 24 -1.11 8.57 11.30
C PHE A 24 -1.75 9.65 10.42
N GLN A 25 -3.04 9.96 10.61
CA GLN A 25 -3.73 11.00 9.83
C GLN A 25 -3.05 12.37 9.96
N CYS A 26 -2.47 12.69 11.12
CA CYS A 26 -1.75 13.94 11.34
C CYS A 26 -0.52 14.10 10.44
N LEU A 27 0.06 13.00 9.94
CA LEU A 27 1.19 13.02 8.99
C LEU A 27 0.74 13.29 7.55
N GLY A 28 -0.57 13.32 7.30
CA GLY A 28 -1.18 13.66 6.03
C GLY A 28 -1.03 12.60 4.95
N ARG A 29 -1.53 12.94 3.74
CA ARG A 29 -1.48 12.05 2.57
C ARG A 29 -0.05 11.73 2.15
N LYS A 30 0.88 12.67 2.30
CA LYS A 30 2.28 12.51 1.90
C LYS A 30 2.92 11.30 2.60
N TRP A 31 2.68 11.12 3.90
CA TRP A 31 3.18 9.95 4.63
C TRP A 31 2.60 8.63 4.12
N LEU A 32 1.31 8.60 3.77
CA LEU A 32 0.63 7.42 3.21
C LEU A 32 1.19 6.99 1.85
N VAL A 33 1.82 7.91 1.12
CA VAL A 33 2.45 7.67 -0.20
C VAL A 33 3.93 7.35 -0.03
N ASP A 34 4.65 8.13 0.78
CA ASP A 34 6.11 8.04 0.90
C ASP A 34 6.57 6.87 1.77
N SER A 35 5.85 6.58 2.87
CA SER A 35 6.23 5.49 3.77
C SER A 35 6.19 4.12 3.08
N PRO A 36 5.17 3.79 2.26
CA PRO A 36 5.17 2.53 1.52
C PRO A 36 6.23 2.44 0.42
N ARG A 37 6.64 3.58 -0.18
CA ARG A 37 7.69 3.59 -1.23
C ARG A 37 9.05 3.12 -0.71
N GLN A 38 9.28 3.21 0.59
CA GLN A 38 10.50 2.70 1.23
C GLN A 38 10.48 1.17 1.43
N ASN A 39 9.35 0.50 1.15
CA ASN A 39 9.17 -0.93 1.39
C ASN A 39 9.15 -1.71 0.07
N VAL A 40 10.08 -2.66 -0.08
CA VAL A 40 10.17 -3.56 -1.24
C VAL A 40 8.89 -4.40 -1.48
N LYS A 41 8.09 -4.62 -0.45
CA LYS A 41 6.88 -5.46 -0.52
C LYS A 41 5.65 -4.71 -1.02
N VAL A 42 5.75 -3.40 -1.24
CA VAL A 42 4.59 -2.55 -1.53
C VAL A 42 4.95 -1.55 -2.63
N GLY A 43 4.19 -1.56 -3.73
CA GLY A 43 4.32 -0.61 -4.82
C GLY A 43 3.31 0.52 -4.70
N ILE A 44 3.74 1.74 -5.01
CA ILE A 44 2.86 2.90 -5.22
C ILE A 44 2.92 3.28 -6.69
N ASP A 45 1.79 3.65 -7.28
CA ASP A 45 1.77 4.17 -8.66
C ASP A 45 2.52 5.51 -8.78
N ALA A 46 2.81 5.91 -10.02
CA ALA A 46 3.54 7.15 -10.27
C ALA A 46 2.83 8.37 -9.67
N GLU A 47 1.50 8.39 -9.74
CA GLU A 47 0.66 9.49 -9.27
C GLU A 47 0.42 9.49 -7.74
N GLY A 48 0.75 8.41 -7.03
CA GLY A 48 0.49 8.29 -5.59
C GLY A 48 -0.98 8.10 -5.23
N HIS A 49 -1.80 7.60 -6.15
CA HIS A 49 -3.23 7.34 -5.96
C HIS A 49 -3.49 5.91 -5.52
N ASN A 50 -2.67 4.97 -5.97
CA ASN A 50 -2.89 3.55 -5.77
C ASN A 50 -1.67 2.83 -5.20
N ASN A 51 -1.97 1.77 -4.46
CA ASN A 51 -1.03 0.89 -3.81
C ASN A 51 -1.25 -0.55 -4.29
N ARG A 52 -0.20 -1.31 -4.51
CA ARG A 52 -0.29 -2.76 -4.76
C ARG A 52 0.70 -3.51 -3.88
N LYS A 53 0.38 -4.76 -3.60
CA LYS A 53 1.36 -5.68 -3.02
C LYS A 53 2.36 -6.08 -4.09
N ALA A 54 3.65 -6.00 -3.79
CA ALA A 54 4.67 -6.56 -4.66
C ALA A 54 4.59 -8.11 -4.65
N PRO A 55 5.00 -8.79 -5.73
CA PRO A 55 5.14 -10.24 -5.73
C PRO A 55 5.97 -10.66 -4.51
N ILE A 56 5.41 -11.55 -3.69
CA ILE A 56 6.15 -12.10 -2.56
C ILE A 56 7.04 -13.18 -3.16
N ASP A 57 8.35 -12.97 -3.14
CA ASP A 57 9.30 -14.04 -3.38
C ASP A 57 9.19 -15.01 -2.19
N LYS A 58 8.48 -16.14 -2.39
CA LYS A 58 8.17 -17.11 -1.31
C LYS A 58 9.38 -17.95 -0.89
N THR A 59 10.53 -17.72 -1.51
CA THR A 59 11.77 -18.50 -1.37
C THR A 59 12.62 -18.13 -0.14
N VAL A 60 12.23 -17.11 0.64
CA VAL A 60 13.01 -16.61 1.81
C VAL A 60 12.29 -16.82 3.14
N VAL A 61 11.21 -17.63 3.18
CA VAL A 61 10.52 -17.99 4.44
C VAL A 61 10.57 -19.50 4.62
N GLU A 62 11.79 -20.03 4.74
CA GLU A 62 12.04 -21.33 5.37
C GLU A 62 13.39 -21.24 6.07
N GLN A 63 13.39 -20.73 7.31
CA GLN A 63 14.39 -20.96 8.35
C GLN A 63 13.71 -20.91 9.72
#